data_AF-M3G922-F1
#
_entry.id   AF-M3G922-F1
#
_cell.length_a   1.000
_cell.length_b   1.000
_cell.length_c   1.000
_cell.angle_alpha   90.00
_cell.angle_beta   90.00
_cell.angle_gamma   90.00
#
_symmetry.space_group_name_H-M   'P 1'
#
loop_
_entity.id
_entity.type
_entity.pdbx_description
1 polymer ?
#
loop_
_entity_poly.entity_id
_entity_poly.type
_entity_poly.pdbx_seq_one_letter_code
_entity_poly.pdbx_strand_id
1 'polypeptide(L)'
;MNAISKSFYFENQDPTSFETFVKQSEKFGITVQEFQTVFEDTDTDLETRNDFYYGFSLGVSVFPSLVFSDGIENGILTRGYCTFEQVDFILKEYFRAAGI
;
A
#
# COMPACT_ATOMS: atom_id res chain seq x y z
N MET A 1 3.20 -5.02 6.03
CA MET A 1 4.18 -4.49 5.06
C MET A 1 5.64 -4.75 5.42
N ASN A 2 6.18 -4.31 6.58
CA ASN A 2 7.62 -4.45 6.90
C ASN A 2 8.16 -5.89 6.74
N ALA A 3 7.43 -6.91 7.22
CA ALA A 3 7.84 -8.32 7.10
C ALA A 3 8.07 -8.77 5.65
N ILE A 4 7.19 -8.38 4.72
CA ILE A 4 7.30 -8.73 3.29
C ILE A 4 8.47 -7.97 2.64
N SER A 5 8.62 -6.68 2.95
CA SER A 5 9.75 -5.90 2.43
C SER A 5 11.08 -6.46 2.93
N LYS A 6 11.17 -6.83 4.20
CA LYS A 6 12.37 -7.45 4.77
C LYS A 6 12.63 -8.83 4.16
N SER A 7 11.61 -9.67 3.98
CA SER A 7 11.79 -11.00 3.39
C SER A 7 12.35 -10.91 1.97
N PHE A 8 11.89 -9.93 1.19
CA PHE A 8 12.41 -9.68 -0.14
C PHE A 8 13.80 -9.04 -0.12
N TYR A 9 13.94 -7.83 0.42
CA TYR A 9 15.16 -7.03 0.28
C TYR A 9 16.32 -7.47 1.17
N PHE A 10 16.05 -8.12 2.30
CA PHE A 10 17.09 -8.53 3.26
C PHE A 10 17.29 -10.05 3.28
N GLU A 11 16.21 -10.83 3.16
CA GLU A 11 16.26 -12.30 3.25
C GLU A 11 16.30 -12.99 1.88
N ASN A 12 16.24 -12.22 0.78
CA ASN A 12 16.28 -12.70 -0.61
C ASN A 12 15.24 -13.80 -0.92
N GLN A 13 14.05 -13.68 -0.31
CA GLN A 13 12.90 -14.56 -0.59
C GLN A 13 12.13 -14.04 -1.80
N ASP A 14 11.51 -14.96 -2.53
CA ASP A 14 10.71 -14.63 -3.72
C ASP A 14 9.42 -13.88 -3.31
N PRO A 15 9.24 -12.62 -3.73
CA PRO A 15 8.07 -11.82 -3.39
C PRO A 15 6.82 -12.17 -4.19
N THR A 16 6.90 -13.13 -5.12
CA THR A 16 5.77 -13.61 -5.93
C THR A 16 5.28 -14.99 -5.49
N SER A 17 6.01 -15.65 -4.59
CA SER A 17 5.69 -17.00 -4.13
C SER A 17 4.67 -16.99 -2.99
N PHE A 18 3.61 -17.80 -3.16
CA PHE A 18 2.62 -18.08 -2.12
C PHE A 18 3.28 -18.58 -0.82
N GLU A 19 4.28 -19.46 -0.92
CA GLU A 19 4.99 -20.01 0.23
C GLU A 19 5.69 -18.91 1.05
N THR A 20 6.28 -17.92 0.37
CA THR A 20 6.86 -16.74 1.04
C THR A 20 5.79 -16.01 1.84
N PHE A 21 4.63 -15.74 1.26
CA PHE A 21 3.55 -15.02 1.94
C PHE A 21 2.99 -15.81 3.13
N VAL A 22 2.75 -17.12 2.99
CA VAL A 22 2.31 -18.00 4.07
C VAL A 22 3.29 -17.95 5.23
N LYS A 23 4.58 -18.15 4.97
CA LYS A 23 5.64 -18.11 6.00
C LYS A 23 5.72 -16.75 6.71
N GLN A 24 5.46 -15.65 6.00
CA GLN A 24 5.37 -14.35 6.65
C GLN A 24 4.08 -14.21 7.48
N SER A 25 2.95 -14.72 7.00
CA SER A 25 1.64 -14.64 7.67
C SER A 25 1.60 -15.40 9.00
N GLU A 26 2.28 -16.55 9.09
CA GLU A 26 2.39 -17.36 10.32
C GLU A 26 3.05 -16.58 11.47
N LYS A 27 3.97 -15.66 11.17
CA LYS A 27 4.59 -14.77 12.17
C LYS A 27 3.59 -13.83 12.84
N PHE A 28 2.43 -13.65 12.23
CA PHE A 28 1.30 -12.84 12.73
C PHE A 28 0.15 -13.70 13.26
N GLY A 29 0.35 -15.02 13.40
CA GLY A 29 -0.66 -15.95 13.91
C GLY A 29 -1.75 -16.33 12.91
N ILE A 30 -1.55 -16.03 11.62
CA ILE A 30 -2.46 -16.44 10.54
C ILE A 30 -2.05 -17.85 10.10
N THR A 31 -2.99 -18.79 10.11
CA THR A 31 -2.75 -20.15 9.64
C THR A 31 -2.65 -20.21 8.12
N VAL A 32 -2.03 -21.28 7.61
CA VAL A 32 -1.96 -21.53 6.16
C VAL A 32 -3.36 -21.54 5.54
N GLN A 33 -4.32 -22.21 6.18
CA GLN A 33 -5.69 -22.33 5.68
C GLN A 33 -6.41 -20.98 5.66
N GLU A 34 -6.28 -20.17 6.71
CA GLU A 34 -6.86 -18.81 6.74
C GLU A 34 -6.26 -17.93 5.64
N PHE A 35 -4.93 -17.94 5.48
CA PHE A 35 -4.27 -17.16 4.45
C PHE A 35 -4.68 -17.63 3.04
N GLN A 36 -4.64 -18.93 2.79
CA GLN A 36 -4.98 -19.52 1.49
C GLN A 36 -6.41 -19.19 1.08
N THR A 37 -7.36 -19.30 2.02
CA THR A 37 -8.77 -19.02 1.76
C THR A 37 -8.97 -17.60 1.22
N VAL A 38 -8.28 -16.61 1.80
CA VAL A 38 -8.39 -15.21 1.36
C VAL A 38 -7.57 -14.95 0.09
N PHE A 39 -6.36 -15.51 0.00
CA PHE A 39 -5.45 -15.29 -1.12
C PHE A 39 -5.97 -15.85 -2.45
N GLU A 40 -6.70 -16.95 -2.41
CA GLU A 40 -7.30 -17.61 -3.59
C GLU A 40 -8.73 -17.13 -3.87
N ASP A 41 -9.30 -16.27 -3.02
CA ASP A 41 -10.65 -15.76 -3.19
C ASP A 41 -10.72 -14.76 -4.36
N THR A 42 -11.77 -14.90 -5.18
CA THR A 42 -11.93 -14.07 -6.39
C THR A 42 -12.28 -12.64 -6.04
N ASP A 43 -13.01 -12.39 -4.96
CA ASP A 43 -13.33 -11.03 -4.52
C ASP A 43 -12.05 -10.32 -4.05
N THR A 44 -11.14 -11.03 -3.38
CA THR A 44 -9.81 -10.49 -3.02
C THR A 44 -8.99 -10.09 -4.26
N ASP A 45 -9.00 -10.89 -5.35
CA ASP A 45 -8.33 -10.52 -6.61
C ASP A 45 -8.96 -9.26 -7.23
N LEU A 46 -10.29 -9.18 -7.25
CA LEU A 46 -11.02 -8.03 -7.77
C LEU A 46 -10.75 -6.77 -6.96
N GLU A 47 -10.74 -6.86 -5.62
CA GLU A 47 -10.38 -5.75 -4.73
C GLU A 47 -8.96 -5.26 -5.01
N THR A 48 -7.99 -6.19 -5.09
CA THR A 48 -6.60 -5.86 -5.40
C THR A 48 -6.47 -5.12 -6.73
N ARG A 49 -7.19 -5.58 -7.76
CA ARG A 49 -7.20 -4.92 -9.08
C ARG A 49 -7.88 -3.55 -9.03
N ASN A 50 -8.98 -3.43 -8.30
CA ASN A 50 -9.67 -2.16 -8.12
C ASN A 50 -8.79 -1.13 -7.41
N ASP A 51 -7.96 -1.54 -6.45
CA ASP A 51 -7.01 -0.66 -5.78
C ASP A 51 -5.94 -0.12 -6.75
N PHE A 52 -5.42 -0.97 -7.65
CA PHE A 52 -4.51 -0.52 -8.71
C PHE A 52 -5.19 0.47 -9.68
N TYR A 53 -6.42 0.18 -10.11
CA TYR A 53 -7.19 1.09 -10.96
C TYR A 53 -7.51 2.40 -10.25
N TYR A 54 -7.84 2.35 -8.97
CA TYR A 54 -8.11 3.52 -8.16
C TYR A 54 -6.88 4.41 -8.11
N GLY A 55 -5.71 3.87 -7.74
CA GLY A 55 -4.44 4.61 -7.77
C GLY A 55 -4.16 5.26 -9.12
N PHE A 56 -4.36 4.52 -10.22
CA PHE A 56 -4.21 5.07 -11.58
C PHE A 56 -5.20 6.20 -11.86
N SER A 57 -6.47 6.05 -11.46
CA SER A 57 -7.52 7.07 -11.65
C SER A 57 -7.24 8.36 -10.88
N LEU A 58 -6.51 8.27 -9.76
CA LEU A 58 -6.01 9.42 -9.01
C LEU A 58 -4.78 10.10 -9.65
N GLY A 59 -4.27 9.55 -10.75
CA GLY A 59 -3.10 10.05 -11.46
C GLY A 59 -1.76 9.60 -10.88
N VAL A 60 -1.74 8.57 -10.03
CA VAL A 60 -0.50 8.03 -9.46
C VAL A 60 0.34 7.42 -10.59
N SER A 61 1.54 7.94 -10.79
CA SER A 61 2.47 7.52 -11.84
C SER A 61 3.84 7.07 -11.31
N VAL A 62 4.08 7.23 -10.00
CA VAL A 62 5.34 6.89 -9.33
C VAL A 62 5.06 6.47 -7.88
N PHE A 63 5.94 5.66 -7.29
CA PHE A 63 5.84 5.23 -5.90
C PHE A 63 7.08 5.63 -5.08
N PRO A 64 6.95 5.82 -3.75
CA PRO A 64 5.68 5.94 -3.02
C PRO A 64 4.94 7.23 -3.41
N SER A 65 3.61 7.26 -3.29
CA SER A 65 2.81 8.47 -3.48
C SER A 65 1.81 8.63 -2.33
N LEU A 66 1.65 9.85 -1.85
CA LEU A 66 0.57 10.23 -0.94
C LEU A 66 -0.50 10.96 -1.73
N VAL A 67 -1.75 10.54 -1.53
CA VAL A 67 -2.94 11.11 -2.15
C VAL A 67 -3.89 11.59 -1.07
N PHE A 68 -4.64 12.65 -1.35
CA PHE A 68 -5.79 13.04 -0.55
C PHE A 68 -7.07 12.71 -1.32
N SER A 69 -8.12 12.39 -0.58
CA SER A 69 -9.46 12.09 -1.07
C SER A 69 -10.44 12.46 0.03
N ASP A 70 -11.30 13.44 -0.19
CA ASP A 70 -12.36 13.86 0.74
C ASP A 70 -13.77 13.47 0.27
N GLY A 71 -13.84 12.66 -0.80
CA GLY A 71 -15.07 12.23 -1.44
C GLY A 71 -15.60 13.20 -2.51
N ILE A 72 -15.12 14.44 -2.57
CA ILE A 72 -15.47 15.44 -3.58
C ILE A 72 -14.26 15.73 -4.47
N GLU A 73 -13.12 16.00 -3.85
CA GLU A 73 -11.85 16.27 -4.49
C GLU A 73 -10.82 15.20 -4.15
N ASN A 74 -10.03 14.86 -5.16
CA ASN A 74 -8.90 13.97 -4.99
C ASN A 74 -7.65 14.60 -5.62
N GLY A 75 -6.50 14.35 -5.03
CA GLY A 75 -5.24 14.86 -5.59
C GLY A 75 -4.00 14.21 -4.99
N ILE A 76 -2.86 14.51 -5.60
CA ILE A 76 -1.56 13.94 -5.21
C ILE A 76 -0.78 14.97 -4.41
N LEU A 77 -0.41 14.59 -3.18
CA LEU A 77 0.41 15.38 -2.27
C LEU A 77 1.91 15.15 -2.50
N THR A 78 2.32 13.89 -2.70
CA THR A 78 3.72 13.53 -2.94
C THR A 78 3.86 12.56 -4.10
N ARG A 79 4.98 12.67 -4.82
CA ARG A 79 5.37 11.81 -5.92
C ARG A 79 6.78 11.31 -5.69
N GLY A 80 6.92 10.04 -5.36
CA GLY A 80 8.19 9.43 -5.01
C GLY A 80 8.60 9.70 -3.56
N TYR A 81 9.85 9.39 -3.26
CA TYR A 81 10.42 9.53 -1.93
C TYR A 81 10.44 11.01 -1.49
N CYS A 82 10.00 11.26 -0.25
CA CYS A 82 10.12 12.53 0.45
C CYS A 82 10.61 12.25 1.88
N THR A 83 11.41 13.16 2.44
CA THR A 83 11.78 13.09 3.86
C THR A 83 10.56 13.37 4.74
N PHE A 84 10.67 13.01 6.02
CA PHE A 84 9.62 13.31 6.98
C PHE A 84 9.28 14.80 7.04
N GLU A 85 10.30 15.67 7.03
CA GLU A 85 10.13 17.12 7.09
C GLU A 85 9.40 17.66 5.86
N GLN A 86 9.67 17.10 4.68
CA GLN A 86 8.97 17.47 3.45
C GLN A 86 7.49 17.06 3.53
N VAL A 87 7.22 15.84 3.99
CA VAL A 87 5.84 15.34 4.14
C VAL A 87 5.08 16.15 5.18
N ASP A 88 5.67 16.41 6.34
CA ASP A 88 5.08 17.22 7.42
C ASP A 88 4.74 18.63 6.95
N PHE A 89 5.63 19.28 6.20
CA PHE A 89 5.36 20.58 5.59
C PHE A 89 4.18 20.53 4.61
N ILE A 90 4.18 19.56 3.68
CA ILE A 90 3.10 19.42 2.67
C ILE A 90 1.74 19.20 3.34
N LEU A 91 1.68 18.33 4.36
CA LEU A 91 0.45 18.05 5.08
C LEU A 91 -0.06 19.28 5.83
N LYS A 92 0.82 20.04 6.50
CA LYS A 92 0.44 21.28 7.18
C LYS A 92 -0.12 22.33 6.21
N GLU A 93 0.52 22.50 5.05
CA GLU A 93 0.02 23.43 4.03
C GLU A 93 -1.34 22.99 3.48
N TYR A 94 -1.51 21.68 3.24
CA TYR A 94 -2.79 21.12 2.79
C TYR A 94 -3.91 21.35 3.80
N PHE A 95 -3.70 20.99 5.08
CA PHE A 95 -4.72 21.18 6.12
C PHE A 95 -5.07 22.66 6.33
N ARG A 96 -4.04 23.55 6.32
CA ARG A 96 -4.28 24.99 6.38
C ARG A 96 -5.13 25.50 5.22
N ALA A 97 -4.88 25.03 4.01
CA ALA A 97 -5.65 25.41 2.82
C ALA A 97 -7.08 24.84 2.84
N ALA A 98 -7.25 23.62 3.36
CA ALA A 98 -8.55 22.96 3.52
C ALA A 98 -9.38 23.50 4.70
N GLY A 99 -8.80 24.33 5.58
CA GLY A 99 -9.50 24.94 6.71
C GLY A 99 -9.78 23.98 7.87
N ILE A 100 -8.98 22.91 7.99
CA ILE A 100 -9.04 21.87 9.03
C ILE A 100 -7.75 21.82 9.85
#